data_AF-A0A416Y4Y3-F1
#
_entry.id   AF-A0A416Y4Y3-F1
#
_cell.length_a   1.000
_cell.length_b   1.000
_cell.length_c   1.000
_cell.angle_alpha   90.00
_cell.angle_beta   90.00
_cell.angle_gamma   90.00
#
_symmetry.space_group_name_H-M   'P 1'
#
loop_
_entity.id
_entity.type
_entity.pdbx_description
1 polymer ?
#
loop_
_entity_poly.entity_id
_entity_poly.type
_entity_poly.pdbx_seq_one_letter_code
_entity_poly.pdbx_strand_id
1 'polypeptide(L)'
;MLAAVDRNKVEKTQSDDAAASTLIKIMEESEYNQVTGEQVELEPGQALVFQAKQKNYGYDTIELGNQMYEVKKWNTDKKSYILDEKTQVYETMTVVTRNHEAKEAYAAVQGKEPEGYSWEYALDLIGDAGEQITVGDEIETILTESSFNGWVEVREKERNTVYSLYGSLLFLGVFVGALFLMGAVMIIYYKQVSEGFDDRKRFQIMQKVGMSRKEIRQTIQSQVVTVFFLPLAVAVVHTMVAFPLTRRIMAMLNFPDSNLFLAATAITIAAFAVVYLIVYVLTARAYYKIVE
;
A
#
# COMPACT_ATOMS: atom_id res chain seq x y z
N MET A 1 -2.72 1.82 26.23
CA MET A 1 -2.65 0.40 26.62
C MET A 1 -3.42 -0.37 25.58
N LEU A 2 -2.72 -1.00 24.64
CA LEU A 2 -3.33 -1.90 23.68
C LEU A 2 -3.73 -3.16 24.45
N ALA A 3 -5.01 -3.52 24.44
CA ALA A 3 -5.43 -4.80 24.98
C ALA A 3 -4.63 -5.91 24.29
N ALA A 4 -3.99 -6.78 25.06
CA ALA A 4 -3.39 -7.98 24.52
C ALA A 4 -4.53 -8.83 23.95
N VAL A 5 -4.70 -8.81 22.62
CA VAL A 5 -5.68 -9.66 21.94
C VAL A 5 -5.22 -11.10 22.14
N ASP A 6 -6.05 -11.90 22.79
CA ASP A 6 -5.83 -13.34 22.85
C ASP A 6 -6.01 -13.91 21.43
N ARG A 7 -4.90 -14.21 20.77
CA ARG A 7 -4.89 -14.77 19.40
C ARG A 7 -5.38 -16.22 19.35
N ASN A 8 -5.62 -16.84 20.51
CA ASN A 8 -6.26 -18.15 20.61
C ASN A 8 -7.80 -18.06 20.49
N LYS A 9 -8.37 -16.87 20.77
CA LYS A 9 -9.82 -16.70 20.86
C LYS A 9 -10.37 -15.85 19.71
N VAL A 10 -11.22 -16.45 18.90
CA VAL A 10 -11.89 -15.78 17.78
C VAL A 10 -13.19 -15.12 18.27
N GLU A 11 -13.05 -14.07 19.07
CA GLU A 11 -14.18 -13.22 19.49
C GLU A 11 -14.38 -12.04 18.54
N LYS A 12 -15.53 -11.34 18.68
CA LYS A 12 -15.86 -10.10 17.98
C LYS A 12 -14.88 -8.98 18.37
N THR A 13 -13.68 -9.01 17.81
CA THR A 13 -12.68 -7.97 18.02
C THR A 13 -12.98 -6.82 17.06
N GLN A 14 -13.73 -5.83 17.55
CA GLN A 14 -13.61 -4.47 17.04
C GLN A 14 -12.19 -3.99 17.40
N SER A 15 -11.24 -4.30 16.54
CA SER A 15 -9.96 -3.60 16.50
C SER A 15 -10.10 -2.46 15.51
N ASP A 16 -9.99 -1.22 15.98
CA ASP A 16 -9.90 -0.02 15.12
C ASP A 16 -8.59 0.01 14.30
N ASP A 17 -7.67 -0.94 14.54
CA ASP A 17 -6.44 -1.10 13.79
C ASP A 17 -6.62 -2.17 12.70
N ALA A 18 -6.82 -1.72 11.46
CA ALA A 18 -6.88 -2.56 10.26
C ALA A 18 -5.59 -3.37 10.03
N ALA A 19 -4.46 -2.98 10.66
CA ALA A 19 -3.23 -3.77 10.64
C ALA A 19 -3.22 -4.92 11.66
N ALA A 20 -4.14 -4.93 12.63
CA ALA A 20 -4.27 -5.96 13.65
C ALA A 20 -5.48 -6.90 13.43
N SER A 21 -6.35 -6.61 12.46
CA SER A 21 -7.46 -7.49 12.10
C SER A 21 -6.96 -8.70 11.30
N THR A 22 -7.17 -9.90 11.84
CA THR A 22 -6.91 -11.16 11.14
C THR A 22 -8.18 -11.60 10.41
N LEU A 23 -8.07 -11.85 9.11
CA LEU A 23 -9.13 -12.45 8.31
C LEU A 23 -9.17 -13.96 8.57
N ILE A 24 -10.31 -14.47 9.00
CA ILE A 24 -10.47 -15.88 9.36
C ILE A 24 -11.30 -16.57 8.29
N LYS A 25 -10.69 -17.59 7.67
CA LYS A 25 -11.33 -18.47 6.69
C LYS A 25 -11.47 -19.85 7.30
N ILE A 26 -12.68 -20.40 7.26
CA ILE A 26 -12.98 -21.73 7.80
C ILE A 26 -13.27 -22.67 6.63
N MET A 27 -12.59 -23.83 6.60
CA MET A 27 -12.65 -24.84 5.54
C MET A 27 -13.03 -26.19 6.12
N GLU A 28 -13.81 -26.97 5.39
CA GLU A 28 -14.03 -28.37 5.75
C GLU A 28 -12.86 -29.26 5.29
N GLU A 29 -12.66 -30.39 5.98
CA GLU A 29 -11.64 -31.38 5.63
C GLU A 29 -11.79 -31.85 4.17
N SER A 30 -13.02 -32.08 3.73
CA SER A 30 -13.34 -32.44 2.34
C SER A 30 -12.92 -31.37 1.33
N GLU A 31 -13.19 -30.09 1.65
CA GLU A 31 -12.80 -28.94 0.83
C GLU A 31 -11.28 -28.79 0.78
N TYR A 32 -10.59 -28.95 1.92
CA TYR A 32 -9.13 -28.90 2.00
C TYR A 32 -8.49 -30.00 1.14
N ASN A 33 -9.00 -31.23 1.24
CA ASN A 33 -8.49 -32.36 0.48
C ASN A 33 -8.70 -32.17 -1.03
N GLN A 34 -9.83 -31.58 -1.44
CA GLN A 34 -10.11 -31.27 -2.84
C GLN A 34 -9.20 -30.18 -3.40
N VAL A 35 -8.95 -29.12 -2.63
CA VAL A 35 -8.18 -27.95 -3.06
C VAL A 35 -6.67 -28.22 -3.07
N THR A 36 -6.17 -28.97 -2.08
CA THR A 36 -4.72 -29.23 -1.94
C THR A 36 -4.27 -30.54 -2.58
N GLY A 37 -5.20 -31.46 -2.81
CA GLY A 37 -4.89 -32.85 -3.18
C GLY A 37 -4.24 -33.66 -2.06
N GLU A 38 -4.11 -33.10 -0.85
CA GLU A 38 -3.68 -33.83 0.34
C GLU A 38 -4.85 -34.61 0.95
N GLN A 39 -4.56 -35.66 1.72
CA GLN A 39 -5.56 -36.41 2.46
C GLN A 39 -5.30 -36.19 3.94
N VAL A 40 -6.00 -35.21 4.50
CA VAL A 40 -6.04 -34.97 5.94
C VAL A 40 -7.23 -35.73 6.50
N GLU A 41 -7.03 -36.39 7.64
CA GLU A 41 -8.09 -36.98 8.45
C GLU A 41 -8.07 -36.30 9.83
N LEU A 42 -9.17 -35.64 10.22
CA LEU A 42 -9.34 -34.95 11.50
C LEU A 42 -10.27 -35.73 12.44
N GLU A 43 -9.82 -35.94 13.67
CA GLU A 43 -10.68 -36.49 14.72
C GLU A 43 -11.73 -35.45 15.16
N PRO A 44 -12.87 -35.86 15.74
CA PRO A 44 -13.86 -34.93 16.27
C PRO A 44 -13.21 -33.98 17.30
N GLY A 45 -13.38 -32.67 17.11
CA GLY A 45 -12.76 -31.65 17.96
C GLY A 45 -11.32 -31.27 17.58
N GLN A 46 -10.75 -31.81 16.51
CA GLN A 46 -9.47 -31.37 15.96
C GLN A 46 -9.65 -30.35 14.83
N ALA A 47 -8.68 -29.44 14.71
CA ALA A 47 -8.57 -28.50 13.60
C ALA A 47 -7.13 -28.36 13.12
N LEU A 48 -6.95 -28.01 11.84
CA LEU A 48 -5.68 -27.47 11.34
C LEU A 48 -5.75 -25.95 11.32
N VAL A 49 -4.68 -25.29 11.74
CA VAL A 49 -4.59 -23.82 11.70
C VAL A 49 -3.35 -23.42 10.93
N PHE A 50 -3.56 -22.67 9.86
CA PHE A 50 -2.50 -22.11 9.03
C PHE A 50 -2.54 -20.58 9.13
N GLN A 51 -1.39 -19.96 9.38
CA GLN A 51 -1.26 -18.51 9.46
C GLN A 51 -0.21 -18.07 8.44
N ALA A 52 -0.62 -17.25 7.47
CA ALA A 52 0.19 -16.92 6.29
C ALA A 52 1.64 -16.50 6.61
N LYS A 53 1.83 -15.69 7.67
CA LYS A 53 3.14 -15.17 8.08
C LYS A 53 3.89 -16.02 9.11
N GLN A 54 3.30 -17.09 9.63
CA GLN A 54 3.93 -17.94 10.65
C GLN A 54 3.98 -19.40 10.17
N LYS A 55 5.17 -20.00 10.23
CA LYS A 55 5.33 -21.42 9.84
C LYS A 55 4.42 -22.36 10.63
N ASN A 56 4.13 -22.04 11.89
CA ASN A 56 3.28 -22.81 12.78
C ASN A 56 2.40 -21.86 13.60
N TYR A 57 1.15 -22.24 13.81
CA TYR A 57 0.29 -21.61 14.81
C TYR A 57 0.87 -21.86 16.22
N GLY A 58 0.97 -20.80 17.02
CA GLY A 58 1.70 -20.82 18.30
C GLY A 58 0.97 -21.47 19.48
N TYR A 59 -0.30 -21.85 19.30
CA TYR A 59 -1.15 -22.42 20.35
C TYR A 59 -1.53 -23.87 20.01
N ASP A 60 -1.70 -24.69 21.05
CA ASP A 60 -2.13 -26.09 20.89
C ASP A 60 -3.66 -26.23 20.76
N THR A 61 -4.42 -25.14 20.98
CA THR A 61 -5.88 -25.08 20.80
C THR A 61 -6.27 -23.83 20.02
N ILE A 62 -7.50 -23.80 19.48
CA ILE A 62 -8.16 -22.62 18.90
C ILE A 62 -9.63 -22.59 19.32
N GLU A 63 -10.13 -21.42 19.73
CA GLU A 63 -11.54 -21.24 20.10
C GLU A 63 -12.31 -20.50 18.99
N LEU A 64 -13.30 -21.18 18.40
CA LEU A 64 -14.21 -20.65 17.39
C LEU A 64 -15.62 -20.53 17.99
N GLY A 65 -16.03 -19.30 18.28
CA GLY A 65 -17.28 -19.04 18.97
C GLY A 65 -17.28 -19.62 20.39
N ASN A 66 -18.16 -20.58 20.68
CA ASN A 66 -18.23 -21.29 21.96
C ASN A 66 -17.59 -22.69 21.90
N GLN A 67 -16.91 -23.04 20.81
CA GLN A 67 -16.31 -24.35 20.62
C GLN A 67 -14.78 -24.25 20.65
N MET A 68 -14.16 -25.19 21.37
CA MET A 68 -12.71 -25.32 21.46
C MET A 68 -12.24 -26.50 20.63
N TYR A 69 -11.22 -26.26 19.81
CA TYR A 69 -10.62 -27.25 18.92
C TYR A 69 -9.15 -27.47 19.30
N GLU A 70 -8.70 -28.72 19.29
CA GLU A 70 -7.29 -29.08 19.44
C GLU A 70 -6.57 -28.89 18.09
N VAL A 71 -5.47 -28.14 18.09
CA VAL A 71 -4.71 -27.85 16.88
C VAL A 71 -3.79 -29.03 16.59
N LYS A 72 -4.15 -29.80 15.57
CA LYS A 72 -3.30 -30.89 15.08
C LYS A 72 -2.09 -30.29 14.38
N LYS A 73 -0.89 -30.58 14.91
CA LYS A 73 0.38 -30.14 14.32
C LYS A 73 0.55 -30.80 12.95
N TRP A 74 0.35 -30.00 11.90
CA TRP A 74 0.43 -30.42 10.52
C TRP A 74 1.61 -29.72 9.86
N ASN A 75 2.69 -30.48 9.67
CA ASN A 75 3.95 -29.95 9.15
C ASN A 75 4.15 -30.51 7.73
N THR A 76 3.59 -29.81 6.74
CA THR A 76 3.86 -30.11 5.33
C THR A 76 4.91 -29.12 4.81
N ASP A 77 6.01 -29.64 4.26
CA ASP A 77 7.05 -28.85 3.58
C ASP A 77 6.52 -28.19 2.29
N LYS A 78 5.37 -28.65 1.81
CA LYS A 78 4.60 -27.99 0.77
C LYS A 78 3.94 -26.78 1.39
N LYS A 79 4.28 -25.59 0.87
CA LYS A 79 3.65 -24.33 1.21
C LYS A 79 2.17 -24.61 1.49
N SER A 80 1.81 -24.52 2.77
CA SER A 80 0.42 -24.47 3.24
C SER A 80 -0.35 -23.60 2.25
N TYR A 81 -1.61 -23.95 1.97
CA TYR A 81 -2.48 -23.22 1.07
C TYR A 81 -2.68 -21.79 1.58
N ILE A 82 -1.66 -20.96 1.34
CA ILE A 82 -1.63 -19.54 1.64
C ILE A 82 -2.05 -18.94 0.32
N LEU A 83 -3.29 -18.44 0.29
CA LEU A 83 -3.79 -17.56 -0.75
C LEU A 83 -2.68 -16.59 -1.17
N ASP A 84 -2.53 -16.34 -2.46
CA ASP A 84 -1.51 -15.45 -3.04
C ASP A 84 -1.35 -14.17 -2.20
N GLU A 85 -0.34 -14.15 -1.32
CA GLU A 85 -0.13 -13.10 -0.31
C GLU A 85 0.14 -11.73 -0.94
N LYS A 86 0.35 -11.71 -2.26
CA LYS A 86 0.75 -10.52 -3.00
C LYS A 86 -0.31 -9.41 -2.97
N THR A 87 -1.58 -9.75 -2.74
CA THR A 87 -2.69 -8.78 -2.77
C THR A 87 -3.37 -8.54 -1.41
N GLN A 88 -3.10 -9.36 -0.38
CA GLN A 88 -3.80 -9.25 0.90
C GLN A 88 -3.11 -8.30 1.88
N VAL A 89 -3.87 -7.29 2.33
CA VAL A 89 -3.41 -6.29 3.32
C VAL A 89 -3.60 -6.79 4.76
N TYR A 90 -4.53 -7.72 4.97
CA TYR A 90 -4.82 -8.36 6.26
C TYR A 90 -3.97 -9.62 6.48
N GLU A 91 -3.74 -9.95 7.76
CA GLU A 91 -3.22 -11.27 8.11
C GLU A 91 -4.33 -12.30 7.93
N THR A 92 -4.12 -13.34 7.12
CA THR A 92 -5.13 -14.39 6.91
C THR A 92 -4.79 -15.63 7.72
N MET A 93 -5.75 -16.10 8.50
CA MET A 93 -5.73 -17.36 9.22
C MET A 93 -6.75 -18.32 8.60
N THR A 94 -6.27 -19.47 8.15
CA THR A 94 -7.11 -20.54 7.63
C THR A 94 -7.26 -21.62 8.69
N VAL A 95 -8.49 -21.93 9.05
CA VAL A 95 -8.83 -23.00 9.98
C VAL A 95 -9.56 -24.11 9.22
N VAL A 96 -9.00 -25.32 9.24
CA VAL A 96 -9.62 -26.50 8.64
C VAL A 96 -10.27 -27.32 9.75
N THR A 97 -11.57 -27.56 9.64
CA THR A 97 -12.36 -28.36 10.58
C THR A 97 -12.97 -29.55 9.87
N ARG A 98 -13.34 -30.59 10.63
CA ARG A 98 -13.93 -31.80 10.07
C ARG A 98 -15.25 -31.54 9.33
N ASN A 99 -16.12 -30.71 9.92
CA ASN A 99 -17.51 -30.47 9.49
C ASN A 99 -17.86 -28.97 9.51
N HIS A 100 -19.05 -28.63 8.99
CA HIS A 100 -19.63 -27.28 8.96
C HIS A 100 -19.94 -26.65 10.34
N GLU A 101 -19.95 -27.42 11.43
CA GLU A 101 -20.27 -26.94 12.80
C GLU A 101 -19.40 -25.75 13.23
N ALA A 102 -18.14 -25.71 12.81
CA ALA A 102 -17.23 -24.60 13.09
C ALA A 102 -17.64 -23.30 12.37
N LYS A 103 -18.19 -23.40 11.15
CA LYS A 103 -18.71 -22.25 10.39
C LYS A 103 -19.95 -21.68 11.11
N GLU A 104 -20.85 -22.54 11.58
CA GLU A 104 -22.04 -22.14 12.34
C GLU A 104 -21.68 -21.52 13.70
N ALA A 105 -20.74 -22.11 14.44
CA ALA A 105 -20.26 -21.57 15.72
C ALA A 105 -19.62 -20.18 15.56
N TYR A 106 -18.86 -19.99 14.48
CA TYR A 106 -18.30 -18.68 14.11
C TYR A 106 -19.42 -17.69 13.75
N ALA A 107 -20.38 -18.09 12.92
CA ALA A 107 -21.48 -17.25 12.47
C ALA A 107 -22.37 -16.79 13.64
N ALA A 108 -22.64 -17.68 14.60
CA ALA A 108 -23.42 -17.38 15.80
C ALA A 108 -22.80 -16.27 16.66
N VAL A 109 -21.47 -16.17 16.69
CA VAL A 109 -20.75 -15.16 17.50
C VAL A 109 -20.47 -13.88 16.72
N GLN A 110 -20.13 -13.99 15.43
CA GLN A 110 -19.76 -12.84 14.59
C GLN A 110 -20.97 -12.17 13.92
N GLY A 111 -22.13 -12.85 13.87
CA GLY A 111 -23.33 -12.39 13.18
C GLY A 111 -23.21 -12.42 11.65
N LYS A 112 -22.19 -13.10 11.11
CA LYS A 112 -21.95 -13.31 9.69
C LYS A 112 -21.21 -14.63 9.48
N GLU A 113 -21.51 -15.33 8.38
CA GLU A 113 -20.75 -16.49 7.94
C GLU A 113 -19.26 -16.12 7.74
N PRO A 114 -18.33 -17.05 8.01
CA PRO A 114 -16.92 -16.84 7.67
C PRO A 114 -16.75 -16.68 6.15
N GLU A 115 -15.72 -15.95 5.72
CA GLU A 115 -15.44 -15.84 4.28
C GLU A 115 -15.13 -17.22 3.69
N GLY A 116 -15.93 -17.63 2.70
CA GLY A 116 -15.75 -18.88 1.99
C GLY A 116 -14.63 -18.84 0.96
N TYR A 117 -14.43 -19.99 0.31
CA TYR A 117 -13.53 -20.10 -0.83
C TYR A 117 -14.28 -19.74 -2.12
N SER A 118 -13.76 -18.76 -2.85
CA SER A 118 -14.20 -18.46 -4.21
C SER A 118 -13.23 -19.06 -5.20
N TRP A 119 -13.77 -19.50 -6.35
CA TRP A 119 -12.98 -19.81 -7.53
C TRP A 119 -13.05 -18.60 -8.45
N GLU A 120 -11.90 -18.16 -8.93
CA GLU A 120 -11.80 -17.10 -9.92
C GLU A 120 -11.42 -17.73 -11.28
N TYR A 121 -12.23 -17.46 -12.30
CA TYR A 121 -11.97 -17.88 -13.66
C TYR A 121 -11.75 -16.64 -14.51
N ALA A 122 -10.53 -16.46 -15.00
CA ALA A 122 -10.19 -15.41 -15.95
C ALA A 122 -10.29 -15.95 -17.38
N LEU A 123 -11.07 -15.26 -18.23
CA LEU A 123 -11.30 -15.62 -19.62
C LEU A 123 -10.86 -14.46 -20.52
N ASP A 124 -9.93 -14.74 -21.44
CA ASP A 124 -9.57 -13.79 -22.49
C ASP A 124 -10.60 -13.87 -23.62
N LEU A 125 -11.52 -12.90 -23.66
CA LEU A 125 -12.54 -12.82 -24.70
C LEU A 125 -11.97 -12.27 -26.00
N ILE A 126 -12.28 -12.93 -27.13
CA ILE A 126 -11.96 -12.47 -28.47
C ILE A 126 -13.19 -11.71 -29.01
N GLY A 127 -13.02 -10.44 -29.36
CA GLY A 127 -14.10 -9.59 -29.86
C GLY A 127 -13.91 -8.11 -29.52
N ASP A 128 -14.78 -7.25 -30.03
CA ASP A 128 -14.80 -5.83 -29.66
C ASP A 128 -15.42 -5.59 -28.27
N ALA A 129 -15.37 -4.33 -27.79
CA ALA A 129 -15.83 -4.00 -26.45
C ALA A 129 -17.33 -4.28 -26.23
N GLY A 130 -18.17 -4.11 -27.25
CA GLY A 130 -19.60 -4.40 -27.16
C GLY A 130 -19.87 -5.90 -27.07
N GLU A 131 -19.14 -6.71 -27.84
CA GLU A 131 -19.21 -8.17 -27.78
C GLU A 131 -18.76 -8.70 -26.42
N GLN A 132 -17.66 -8.18 -25.87
CA GLN A 132 -17.16 -8.57 -24.55
C GLN A 132 -18.15 -8.24 -23.42
N ILE A 133 -18.79 -7.06 -23.48
CA ILE A 133 -19.83 -6.67 -22.52
C ILE A 133 -21.03 -7.59 -22.62
N THR A 134 -21.48 -7.91 -23.84
CA THR A 134 -22.64 -8.78 -24.07
C THR A 134 -22.41 -10.18 -23.51
N VAL A 135 -21.25 -10.80 -23.80
CA VAL A 135 -20.88 -12.11 -23.24
C VAL A 135 -20.86 -12.07 -21.71
N GLY A 136 -20.31 -11.02 -21.12
CA GLY A 136 -20.29 -10.88 -19.67
C GLY A 136 -21.67 -10.73 -19.04
N ASP A 137 -22.57 -9.95 -19.65
CA ASP A 137 -23.95 -9.78 -19.20
C ASP A 137 -24.74 -11.10 -19.32
N GLU A 138 -24.48 -11.92 -20.35
CA GLU A 138 -25.04 -13.26 -20.48
C GLU A 138 -24.56 -14.21 -19.37
N ILE A 139 -23.25 -14.20 -19.05
CA ILE A 139 -22.70 -14.99 -17.94
C ILE A 139 -23.28 -14.51 -16.60
N GLU A 140 -23.41 -13.20 -16.40
CA GLU A 140 -24.01 -12.61 -15.19
C GLU A 140 -25.48 -13.04 -15.03
N THR A 141 -26.23 -13.10 -16.14
CA THR A 141 -27.61 -13.60 -16.16
C THR A 141 -27.68 -15.08 -15.76
N ILE A 142 -26.86 -15.93 -16.40
CA ILE A 142 -26.79 -17.37 -16.07
C ILE A 142 -26.44 -17.57 -14.59
N LEU A 143 -25.49 -16.79 -14.08
CA LEU A 143 -25.05 -16.88 -12.70
C LEU A 143 -26.16 -16.45 -11.72
N THR A 144 -26.88 -15.37 -12.02
CA THR A 144 -28.00 -14.88 -11.21
C THR A 144 -29.19 -15.85 -11.19
N GLU A 145 -29.42 -16.57 -12.29
CA GLU A 145 -30.47 -17.59 -12.37
C GLU A 145 -30.08 -18.93 -11.73
N SER A 146 -28.78 -19.13 -11.47
CA SER A 146 -28.26 -20.34 -10.84
C SER A 146 -28.37 -20.29 -9.31
N SER A 147 -28.15 -21.43 -8.65
CA SER A 147 -28.00 -21.48 -7.19
C SER A 147 -26.60 -21.07 -6.71
N PHE A 148 -25.71 -20.67 -7.61
CA PHE A 148 -24.35 -20.28 -7.27
C PHE A 148 -24.28 -18.80 -6.89
N ASN A 149 -23.63 -18.51 -5.76
CA ASN A 149 -23.29 -17.15 -5.38
C ASN A 149 -21.96 -16.78 -6.04
N GLY A 150 -21.94 -15.70 -6.81
CA GLY A 150 -20.75 -15.20 -7.50
C GLY A 150 -21.00 -13.84 -8.11
N TRP A 151 -19.98 -13.32 -8.77
CA TRP A 151 -20.05 -12.07 -9.52
C TRP A 151 -19.25 -12.22 -10.81
N VAL A 152 -19.60 -11.40 -11.80
CA VAL A 152 -18.94 -11.38 -13.11
C VAL A 152 -18.36 -9.99 -13.31
N GLU A 153 -17.06 -9.93 -13.60
CA GLU A 153 -16.37 -8.68 -13.91
C GLU A 153 -15.95 -8.67 -15.38
N VAL A 154 -16.36 -7.63 -16.10
CA VAL A 154 -15.95 -7.41 -17.49
C VAL A 154 -15.09 -6.17 -17.54
N ARG A 155 -13.83 -6.34 -17.98
CA ARG A 155 -12.86 -5.24 -18.10
C ARG A 155 -13.41 -4.03 -18.87
N GLU A 156 -14.11 -4.28 -19.97
CA GLU A 156 -14.66 -3.19 -20.81
C GLU A 156 -15.84 -2.46 -20.14
N LYS A 157 -16.66 -3.16 -19.34
CA LYS A 157 -17.74 -2.58 -18.53
C LYS A 157 -17.17 -1.64 -17.45
N GLU A 158 -16.06 -2.05 -16.82
CA GLU A 158 -15.41 -1.29 -15.75
C GLU A 158 -14.38 -0.25 -16.22
N ARG A 159 -14.06 -0.20 -17.53
CA ARG A 159 -13.00 0.67 -18.08
C ARG A 159 -13.15 2.13 -17.67
N ASN A 160 -14.36 2.67 -17.81
CA ASN A 160 -14.62 4.08 -17.49
C ASN A 160 -14.52 4.35 -15.99
N THR A 161 -15.01 3.43 -15.16
CA THR A 161 -14.90 3.50 -13.69
C THR A 161 -13.43 3.53 -13.27
N VAL A 162 -12.64 2.58 -13.78
CA VAL A 162 -11.20 2.46 -13.51
C VAL A 162 -10.44 3.72 -13.95
N TYR A 163 -10.65 4.19 -15.18
CA TYR A 163 -9.98 5.39 -15.67
C TYR A 163 -10.41 6.66 -14.95
N SER A 164 -11.68 6.79 -14.58
CA SER A 164 -12.18 7.91 -13.81
C SER A 164 -11.54 7.96 -12.42
N LEU A 165 -11.49 6.82 -11.72
CA LEU A 165 -10.94 6.72 -10.38
C LEU A 165 -9.44 7.03 -10.36
N TYR A 166 -8.64 6.29 -11.15
CA TYR A 166 -7.19 6.47 -11.15
C TYR A 166 -6.77 7.76 -11.87
N GLY A 167 -7.49 8.18 -12.89
CA GLY A 167 -7.26 9.45 -13.58
C GLY A 167 -7.50 10.65 -12.65
N SER A 168 -8.55 10.60 -11.83
CA SER A 168 -8.81 11.64 -10.81
C SER A 168 -7.72 11.68 -9.74
N LEU A 169 -7.26 10.51 -9.27
CA LEU A 169 -6.19 10.42 -8.29
C LEU A 169 -4.86 10.96 -8.85
N LEU A 170 -4.53 10.63 -10.10
CA LEU A 170 -3.37 11.14 -10.81
C LEU A 170 -3.45 12.65 -10.99
N PHE A 171 -4.60 13.16 -11.46
CA PHE A 171 -4.83 14.60 -11.61
C PHE A 171 -4.64 15.34 -10.28
N LEU A 172 -5.25 14.85 -9.20
CA LEU A 172 -5.12 15.44 -7.88
C LEU A 172 -3.66 15.45 -7.42
N GLY A 173 -2.95 14.33 -7.57
CA GLY A 173 -1.55 14.21 -7.19
C GLY A 173 -0.64 15.19 -7.95
N VAL A 174 -0.80 15.27 -9.28
CA VAL A 174 -0.01 16.19 -10.11
C VAL A 174 -0.37 17.64 -9.84
N PHE A 175 -1.66 17.97 -9.73
CA PHE A 175 -2.14 19.32 -9.51
C PHE A 175 -1.69 19.87 -8.15
N VAL A 176 -1.96 19.12 -7.07
CA VAL A 176 -1.56 19.51 -5.71
C VAL A 176 -0.04 19.53 -5.58
N GLY A 177 0.66 18.56 -6.19
CA GLY A 177 2.12 18.53 -6.24
C GLY A 177 2.70 19.77 -6.94
N ALA A 178 2.15 20.17 -8.08
CA ALA A 178 2.57 21.36 -8.81
C ALA A 178 2.29 22.65 -8.03
N LEU A 179 1.14 22.75 -7.34
CA LEU A 179 0.82 23.89 -6.48
C LEU A 179 1.82 24.06 -5.34
N PHE A 180 2.12 22.98 -4.62
CA PHE A 180 3.11 23.02 -3.54
C PHE A 180 4.52 23.30 -4.06
N LEU A 181 4.89 22.74 -5.22
CA LEU A 181 6.17 23.02 -5.87
C LEU A 181 6.29 24.52 -6.22
N MET A 182 5.26 25.10 -6.84
CA MET A 182 5.23 26.53 -7.16
C MET A 182 5.34 27.39 -5.89
N GLY A 183 4.62 27.03 -4.82
CA GLY A 183 4.72 27.69 -3.53
C GLY A 183 6.13 27.63 -2.94
N ALA A 184 6.76 26.45 -2.93
CA ALA A 184 8.12 26.27 -2.45
C ALA A 184 9.13 27.10 -3.27
N VAL A 185 8.99 27.11 -4.60
CA VAL A 185 9.83 27.92 -5.49
C VAL A 185 9.68 29.41 -5.18
N MET A 186 8.44 29.89 -5.00
CA MET A 186 8.19 31.29 -4.70
C MET A 186 8.78 31.72 -3.35
N ILE A 187 8.65 30.88 -2.32
CA ILE A 187 9.23 31.12 -0.99
C ILE A 187 10.75 31.20 -1.09
N ILE A 188 11.39 30.23 -1.76
CA ILE A 188 12.85 30.20 -1.88
C ILE A 188 13.36 31.42 -2.67
N TYR A 189 12.71 31.73 -3.80
CA TYR A 189 13.06 32.89 -4.62
C TYR A 189 12.99 34.19 -3.82
N TYR A 190 11.87 34.44 -3.13
CA TYR A 190 11.70 35.64 -2.33
C TYR A 190 12.74 35.74 -1.21
N LYS A 191 12.97 34.64 -0.49
CA LYS A 191 13.96 34.56 0.58
C LYS A 191 15.36 34.94 0.07
N GLN A 192 15.78 34.35 -1.05
CA GLN A 192 17.11 34.59 -1.62
C GLN A 192 17.27 36.01 -2.16
N VAL A 193 16.23 36.57 -2.79
CA VAL A 193 16.27 37.97 -3.24
C VAL A 193 16.38 38.91 -2.03
N SER A 194 15.59 38.69 -0.98
CA SER A 194 15.65 39.50 0.24
C SER A 194 17.02 39.41 0.93
N GLU A 195 17.53 38.19 1.15
CA GLU A 195 18.85 37.96 1.74
C GLU A 195 19.96 38.57 0.88
N GLY A 196 19.87 38.50 -0.45
CA GLY A 196 20.84 39.11 -1.36
C GLY A 196 20.95 40.63 -1.19
N PHE A 197 19.84 41.34 -0.99
CA PHE A 197 19.88 42.79 -0.77
C PHE A 197 20.51 43.16 0.58
N ASP A 198 20.22 42.39 1.63
CA ASP A 198 20.79 42.59 2.97
C ASP A 198 22.29 42.25 3.00
N ASP A 199 22.67 41.15 2.38
CA ASP A 199 24.04 40.66 2.31
C ASP A 199 24.93 41.56 1.47
N ARG A 200 24.40 42.22 0.42
CA ARG A 200 25.14 43.21 -0.38
C ARG A 200 25.83 44.26 0.50
N LYS A 201 25.11 44.82 1.48
CA LYS A 201 25.67 45.82 2.41
C LYS A 201 26.77 45.22 3.28
N ARG A 202 26.56 44.01 3.80
CA ARG A 202 27.52 43.30 4.66
C ARG A 202 28.80 42.94 3.90
N PHE A 203 28.68 42.45 2.67
CA PHE A 203 29.83 42.12 1.83
C PHE A 203 30.64 43.36 1.44
N GLN A 204 30.01 44.51 1.18
CA GLN A 204 30.73 45.77 0.97
C GLN A 204 31.54 46.20 2.20
N ILE A 205 31.04 45.97 3.42
CA ILE A 205 31.79 46.24 4.66
C ILE A 205 32.97 45.26 4.76
N MET A 206 32.76 43.96 4.55
CA MET A 206 33.83 42.97 4.64
C MET A 206 34.95 43.20 3.62
N GLN A 207 34.65 43.74 2.43
CA GLN A 207 35.69 44.17 1.48
C GLN A 207 36.56 45.28 2.03
N LYS A 208 35.98 46.26 2.72
CA LYS A 208 36.73 47.36 3.35
C LYS A 208 37.62 46.89 4.49
N VAL A 209 37.29 45.76 5.11
CA VAL A 209 38.06 45.14 6.21
C VAL A 209 39.10 44.13 5.70
N GLY A 210 39.15 43.87 4.38
CA GLY A 210 40.22 43.09 3.73
C GLY A 210 39.79 41.79 3.06
N MET A 211 38.50 41.45 3.05
CA MET A 211 38.01 40.25 2.36
C MET A 211 38.08 40.43 0.84
N SER A 212 38.69 39.47 0.14
CA SER A 212 38.77 39.46 -1.32
C SER A 212 37.41 39.12 -1.97
N ARG A 213 37.21 39.55 -3.22
CA ARG A 213 36.04 39.17 -4.03
C ARG A 213 35.87 37.65 -4.15
N LYS A 214 36.98 36.90 -4.15
CA LYS A 214 36.99 35.43 -4.24
C LYS A 214 36.41 34.79 -2.98
N GLU A 215 36.82 35.25 -1.80
CA GLU A 215 36.31 34.75 -0.51
C GLU A 215 34.82 35.05 -0.34
N ILE A 216 34.37 36.23 -0.79
CA ILE A 216 32.95 36.61 -0.81
C ILE A 216 32.15 35.64 -1.69
N ARG A 217 32.61 35.41 -2.92
CA ARG A 217 31.91 34.51 -3.85
C ARG A 217 31.83 33.07 -3.33
N GLN A 218 32.90 32.58 -2.69
CA GLN A 218 32.91 31.25 -2.07
C GLN A 218 31.92 31.16 -0.90
N THR A 219 31.88 32.18 -0.05
CA THR A 219 30.96 32.25 1.09
C THR A 219 29.50 32.23 0.62
N ILE A 220 29.17 33.07 -0.36
CA ILE A 220 27.85 33.12 -1.00
C ILE A 220 27.49 31.76 -1.58
N GLN A 221 28.40 31.15 -2.34
CA GLN A 221 28.12 29.88 -3.01
C GLN A 221 27.80 28.77 -2.00
N SER A 222 28.57 28.69 -0.91
CA SER A 222 28.34 27.69 0.15
C SER A 222 26.99 27.89 0.84
N GLN A 223 26.62 29.14 1.14
CA GLN A 223 25.34 29.47 1.78
C GLN A 223 24.16 29.14 0.87
N VAL A 224 24.19 29.62 -0.38
CA VAL A 224 23.09 29.40 -1.34
C VAL A 224 22.92 27.91 -1.63
N VAL A 225 24.01 27.15 -1.85
CA VAL A 225 23.93 25.69 -2.05
C VAL A 225 23.31 25.00 -0.83
N THR A 226 23.78 25.31 0.38
CA THR A 226 23.27 24.64 1.59
C THR A 226 21.78 24.90 1.79
N VAL A 227 21.35 26.16 1.65
CA VAL A 227 19.93 26.56 1.83
C VAL A 227 19.03 25.91 0.78
N PHE A 228 19.54 25.64 -0.43
CA PHE A 228 18.78 25.00 -1.51
C PHE A 228 18.70 23.48 -1.40
N PHE A 229 19.83 22.82 -1.16
CA PHE A 229 19.91 21.35 -1.22
C PHE A 229 19.50 20.67 0.08
N LEU A 230 19.56 21.37 1.23
CA LEU A 230 19.13 20.81 2.51
C LEU A 230 17.63 20.42 2.50
N PRO A 231 16.69 21.28 2.06
CA PRO A 231 15.29 20.90 1.93
C PRO A 231 15.06 19.70 0.99
N LEU A 232 15.80 19.62 -0.13
CA LEU A 232 15.70 18.51 -1.07
C LEU A 232 16.15 17.19 -0.42
N ALA A 233 17.27 17.20 0.31
CA ALA A 233 17.74 16.02 1.03
C ALA A 233 16.73 15.56 2.09
N VAL A 234 16.16 16.50 2.86
CA VAL A 234 15.13 16.19 3.85
C VAL A 234 13.88 15.61 3.19
N ALA A 235 13.45 16.15 2.05
CA ALA A 235 12.32 15.63 1.30
C ALA A 235 12.55 14.17 0.84
N VAL A 236 13.74 13.86 0.31
CA VAL A 236 14.10 12.49 -0.11
C VAL A 236 14.08 11.54 1.08
N VAL A 237 14.69 11.92 2.21
CA VAL A 237 14.68 11.10 3.44
C VAL A 237 13.26 10.90 3.95
N HIS A 238 12.43 11.95 3.96
CA HIS A 238 11.04 11.88 4.36
C HIS A 238 10.24 10.91 3.47
N THR A 239 10.43 10.97 2.14
CA THR A 239 9.82 10.04 1.20
C THR A 239 10.25 8.60 1.43
N MET A 240 11.54 8.36 1.72
CA MET A 240 12.04 7.01 2.04
C MET A 240 11.42 6.44 3.31
N VAL A 241 11.27 7.26 4.35
CA VAL A 241 10.61 6.86 5.61
C VAL A 241 9.12 6.60 5.39
N ALA A 242 8.46 7.38 4.56
CA ALA A 242 7.03 7.21 4.24
C ALA A 242 6.75 6.03 3.30
N PHE A 243 7.75 5.54 2.55
CA PHE A 243 7.57 4.52 1.51
C PHE A 243 6.85 3.24 1.94
N PRO A 244 7.12 2.63 3.11
CA PRO A 244 6.41 1.43 3.55
C PRO A 244 4.91 1.66 3.77
N LEU A 245 4.54 2.83 4.28
CA LEU A 245 3.15 3.21 4.51
C LEU A 245 2.44 3.50 3.18
N THR A 246 3.05 4.30 2.31
CA THR A 246 2.45 4.64 1.01
C THR A 246 2.33 3.40 0.11
N ARG A 247 3.28 2.47 0.17
CA ARG A 247 3.17 1.15 -0.49
C ARG A 247 1.94 0.37 -0.02
N ARG A 248 1.63 0.38 1.27
CA ARG A 248 0.42 -0.30 1.80
C ARG A 248 -0.86 0.37 1.29
N ILE A 249 -0.89 1.71 1.24
CA ILE A 249 -2.01 2.46 0.66
C ILE A 249 -2.18 2.10 -0.81
N MET A 250 -1.09 2.00 -1.59
CA MET A 250 -1.16 1.58 -2.99
C MET A 250 -1.71 0.15 -3.14
N ALA A 251 -1.26 -0.79 -2.29
CA ALA A 251 -1.80 -2.15 -2.29
C ALA A 251 -3.31 -2.18 -1.98
N MET A 252 -3.79 -1.34 -1.05
CA MET A 252 -5.23 -1.18 -0.78
C MET A 252 -5.99 -0.61 -1.97
N LEU A 253 -5.35 0.21 -2.80
CA LEU A 253 -5.89 0.72 -4.07
C LEU A 253 -5.66 -0.26 -5.24
N ASN A 254 -5.53 -1.56 -4.95
CA ASN A 254 -5.31 -2.61 -5.93
C ASN A 254 -4.05 -2.44 -6.80
N PHE A 255 -3.01 -1.80 -6.26
CA PHE A 255 -1.70 -1.65 -6.89
C PHE A 255 -0.58 -2.29 -6.04
N PRO A 256 -0.46 -3.63 -6.05
CA PRO A 256 0.48 -4.35 -5.20
C PRO A 256 1.94 -4.34 -5.73
N ASP A 257 2.17 -3.96 -6.99
CA ASP A 257 3.50 -4.00 -7.61
C ASP A 257 4.44 -2.98 -6.98
N SER A 258 5.29 -3.52 -6.10
CA SER A 258 6.22 -2.75 -5.29
C SER A 258 7.40 -2.23 -6.09
N ASN A 259 7.81 -2.96 -7.13
CA ASN A 259 8.94 -2.58 -7.98
C ASN A 259 8.53 -1.43 -8.89
N LEU A 260 7.34 -1.51 -9.47
CA LEU A 260 6.78 -0.43 -10.27
C LEU A 260 6.54 0.82 -9.44
N PHE A 261 6.00 0.68 -8.22
CA PHE A 261 5.83 1.81 -7.30
C PHE A 261 7.16 2.46 -6.91
N LEU A 262 8.20 1.66 -6.65
CA LEU A 262 9.54 2.16 -6.36
C LEU A 262 10.13 2.92 -7.56
N ALA A 263 10.01 2.36 -8.76
CA ALA A 263 10.46 3.01 -9.99
C ALA A 263 9.75 4.35 -10.22
N ALA A 264 8.42 4.40 -10.07
CA ALA A 264 7.64 5.63 -10.19
C ALA A 264 8.04 6.68 -9.14
N THR A 265 8.31 6.25 -7.90
CA THR A 265 8.80 7.13 -6.83
C THR A 265 10.18 7.71 -7.17
N ALA A 266 11.10 6.88 -7.67
CA ALA A 266 12.43 7.32 -8.09
C ALA A 266 12.36 8.31 -9.26
N ILE A 267 11.51 8.07 -10.26
CA ILE A 267 11.27 9.00 -11.37
C ILE A 267 10.72 10.33 -10.86
N THR A 268 9.80 10.29 -9.90
CA THR A 268 9.22 11.51 -9.29
C THR A 268 10.27 12.32 -8.53
N ILE A 269 11.12 11.66 -7.73
CA ILE A 269 12.25 12.30 -7.04
C ILE A 269 13.21 12.93 -8.06
N ALA A 270 13.52 12.22 -9.15
CA ALA A 270 14.40 12.75 -10.20
C ALA A 270 13.79 13.98 -10.89
N ALA A 271 12.51 13.94 -11.25
CA ALA A 271 11.80 15.07 -11.83
C ALA A 271 11.79 16.27 -10.87
N PHE A 272 11.51 16.03 -9.58
CA PHE A 272 11.53 17.07 -8.56
C PHE A 272 12.92 17.69 -8.38
N ALA A 273 13.98 16.86 -8.37
CA ALA A 273 15.37 17.32 -8.30
C ALA A 273 15.78 18.16 -9.51
N VAL A 274 15.33 17.80 -10.72
CA VAL A 274 15.56 18.59 -11.95
C VAL A 274 14.91 19.97 -11.82
N VAL A 275 13.65 20.05 -11.37
CA VAL A 275 12.99 21.34 -11.17
C VAL A 275 13.71 22.16 -10.09
N TYR A 276 14.11 21.53 -8.98
CA TYR A 276 14.88 22.20 -7.92
C TYR A 276 16.20 22.76 -8.43
N LEU A 277 16.90 22.03 -9.31
CA LEU A 277 18.16 22.46 -9.90
C LEU A 277 17.95 23.67 -10.84
N ILE A 278 16.87 23.66 -11.64
CA ILE A 278 16.50 24.82 -12.47
C ILE A 278 16.27 26.04 -11.59
N VAL A 279 15.51 25.89 -10.50
CA VAL A 279 15.19 26.99 -9.58
C VAL A 279 16.44 27.48 -8.88
N TYR A 280 17.34 26.59 -8.45
CA TYR A 280 18.65 26.95 -7.91
C TYR A 280 19.44 27.82 -8.88
N VAL A 281 19.56 27.43 -10.15
CA VAL A 281 20.30 28.20 -11.16
C VAL A 281 19.68 29.58 -11.36
N LEU A 282 18.35 29.67 -11.47
CA LEU A 282 17.65 30.95 -11.63
C LEU A 282 17.87 31.87 -10.43
N THR A 283 17.78 31.32 -9.22
CA THR A 283 17.83 32.08 -7.98
C THR A 283 19.25 32.49 -7.62
N ALA A 284 20.24 31.60 -7.82
CA ALA A 284 21.65 31.92 -7.63
C ALA A 284 22.09 33.06 -8.58
N ARG A 285 21.65 33.03 -9.84
CA ARG A 285 21.91 34.13 -10.80
C ARG A 285 21.31 35.46 -10.32
N ALA A 286 20.07 35.43 -9.81
CA ALA A 286 19.44 36.62 -9.26
C ALA A 286 20.20 37.16 -8.04
N TYR A 287 20.57 36.27 -7.11
CA TYR A 287 21.34 36.62 -5.92
C TYR A 287 22.70 37.25 -6.27
N TYR A 288 23.47 36.62 -7.17
CA TYR A 288 24.77 37.16 -7.59
C TYR A 288 24.65 38.54 -8.23
N LYS A 289 23.62 38.77 -9.07
CA LYS A 289 23.36 40.07 -9.68
C LYS A 289 22.99 41.16 -8.67
N ILE A 290 22.43 40.79 -7.52
CA ILE A 290 22.08 41.75 -6.46
C ILE A 290 23.32 42.10 -5.63
N VAL A 291 24.15 41.12 -5.29
CA VAL A 291 25.29 41.30 -4.39
C VAL A 291 26.51 41.91 -5.09
N GLU A 292 26.78 41.54 -6.34
CA GLU A 292 27.89 42.06 -7.14
C GLU A 292 27.55 43.43 -7.77
#